data_AF-A0A8X6T4W6-F1
#
_entry.id   AF-A0A8X6T4W6-F1
#
_cell.length_a   1.000
_cell.length_b   1.000
_cell.length_c   1.000
_cell.angle_alpha   90.00
_cell.angle_beta   90.00
_cell.angle_gamma   90.00
#
_symmetry.space_group_name_H-M   'P 1'
#
loop_
_entity.id
_entity.type
_entity.pdbx_description
1 polymer ?
#
loop_
_entity_poly.entity_id
_entity_poly.type
_entity_poly.pdbx_seq_one_letter_code
_entity_poly.pdbx_strand_id
1 'polypeptide(L)'
;MNDYRLAEILAINVWMEKPQFRVYGIYSPPNNKYLNLDIFNFTRNTFILGDFYAASPNWGYKNRNQMGQTVKDFTDSNTMYDPEDPNTFIHCSGSLINPDLTLVTTNIVDQCIKTDIGDPGSGHRITNLIVELKTMLKRDSIKIKWTFENTKWKIFTDFMENSVKEIPNNFTHYHETAACFHALRSTKQNR
;
A
#
# COMPACT_ATOMS: atom_id res chain seq x y z
N MET A 1 -35.84 19.79 0.80
CA MET A 1 -34.46 19.65 0.29
C MET A 1 -34.12 18.18 0.29
N ASN A 2 -34.01 17.57 -0.89
CA ASN A 2 -33.53 16.20 -1.02
C ASN A 2 -32.01 16.23 -1.00
N ASP A 3 -31.45 16.30 0.20
CA ASP A 3 -30.01 16.30 0.41
C ASP A 3 -29.52 14.85 0.37
N TYR A 4 -29.32 14.34 -0.84
CA TYR A 4 -28.76 13.00 -1.03
C TYR A 4 -27.28 13.05 -0.67
N ARG A 5 -26.89 12.39 0.43
CA ARG A 5 -25.47 12.21 0.74
C ARG A 5 -24.94 11.01 -0.05
N LEU A 6 -24.05 11.29 -0.99
CA LEU A 6 -23.38 10.27 -1.80
C LEU A 6 -22.26 9.61 -1.00
N ALA A 7 -21.88 8.41 -1.40
CA ALA A 7 -20.69 7.75 -0.86
C ALA A 7 -19.43 8.49 -1.31
N GLU A 8 -18.49 8.65 -0.38
CA GLU A 8 -17.16 9.19 -0.62
C GLU A 8 -16.19 8.04 -0.86
N ILE A 9 -15.43 8.12 -1.95
CA ILE A 9 -14.58 7.01 -2.39
C ILE A 9 -13.20 7.52 -2.76
N LEU A 10 -12.17 6.93 -2.16
CA LEU A 10 -10.76 7.17 -2.44
C LEU A 10 -10.16 5.92 -3.09
N ALA A 11 -9.33 6.09 -4.11
CA ALA A 11 -8.60 5.00 -4.74
C ALA A 11 -7.09 5.24 -4.65
N ILE A 12 -6.35 4.22 -4.21
CA ILE A 12 -4.90 4.21 -4.10
C ILE A 12 -4.38 3.04 -4.95
N ASN A 13 -3.41 3.32 -5.82
CA ASN A 13 -2.68 2.28 -6.55
C ASN A 13 -1.34 2.05 -5.86
N VAL A 14 -1.09 0.81 -5.43
CA VAL A 14 0.15 0.40 -4.77
C VAL A 14 0.96 -0.45 -5.73
N TRP A 15 2.20 -0.04 -5.98
CA TRP A 15 3.10 -0.70 -6.92
C TRP A 15 4.25 -1.35 -6.14
N MET A 16 4.34 -2.69 -6.20
CA MET A 16 5.42 -3.45 -5.57
C MET A 16 6.07 -4.36 -6.60
N GLU A 17 6.98 -3.81 -7.41
CA GLU A 17 7.75 -4.44 -8.53
C GLU A 17 6.90 -5.24 -9.55
N LYS A 18 6.20 -6.27 -9.10
CA LYS A 18 4.97 -6.94 -9.57
C LYS A 18 4.53 -7.87 -8.41
N PRO A 19 3.30 -7.78 -7.86
CA PRO A 19 2.06 -7.29 -8.46
C PRO A 19 1.69 -5.83 -8.15
N GLN A 20 0.76 -5.28 -8.94
CA GLN A 20 0.05 -4.04 -8.62
C GLN A 20 -1.18 -4.36 -7.79
N PHE A 21 -1.45 -3.53 -6.79
CA PHE A 21 -2.64 -3.61 -5.95
C PHE A 21 -3.44 -2.33 -6.07
N ARG A 22 -4.76 -2.47 -5.96
CA ARG A 22 -5.66 -1.32 -5.89
C ARG A 22 -6.43 -1.37 -4.59
N VAL A 23 -6.33 -0.29 -3.82
CA VAL A 23 -7.04 -0.15 -2.56
C VAL A 23 -8.09 0.94 -2.73
N TYR A 24 -9.33 0.63 -2.45
CA TYR A 24 -10.42 1.59 -2.37
C TYR A 24 -10.82 1.78 -0.91
N GLY A 25 -10.82 3.03 -0.47
CA GLY A 25 -11.48 3.44 0.77
C GLY A 25 -12.88 3.94 0.44
N ILE A 26 -13.88 3.50 1.20
CA ILE A 26 -15.27 3.98 1.06
C ILE A 26 -15.82 4.48 2.39
N TYR A 27 -16.57 5.57 2.32
CA TYR A 27 -17.49 6.01 3.36
C TYR A 27 -18.87 6.24 2.74
N SER A 28 -19.84 5.41 3.07
CA SER A 28 -21.23 5.57 2.66
C SER A 28 -22.04 6.06 3.85
N PRO A 29 -22.56 7.30 3.82
CA PRO A 29 -23.23 7.89 4.96
C PRO A 29 -24.52 7.14 5.31
N PRO A 30 -24.95 7.19 6.59
CA PRO A 30 -26.22 6.62 6.99
C PRO A 30 -27.37 7.29 6.21
N ASN A 31 -28.33 6.48 5.77
CA ASN A 31 -29.44 6.85 4.88
C ASN A 31 -29.07 7.19 3.43
N ASN A 32 -27.88 6.80 2.97
CA ASN A 32 -27.60 6.80 1.54
C ASN A 32 -28.64 5.94 0.80
N LYS A 33 -29.22 6.49 -0.28
CA LYS A 33 -30.22 5.82 -1.11
C LYS A 33 -29.61 5.12 -2.32
N TYR A 34 -28.35 5.44 -2.64
CA TYR A 34 -27.71 4.93 -3.83
C TYR A 34 -26.20 4.73 -3.61
N LEU A 35 -25.76 3.49 -3.77
CA LEU A 35 -24.36 3.11 -3.75
C LEU A 35 -24.00 2.54 -5.12
N ASN A 36 -23.16 3.26 -5.86
CA ASN A 36 -22.67 2.79 -7.16
C ASN A 36 -21.37 2.01 -6.99
N LEU A 37 -21.45 0.68 -7.06
CA LEU A 37 -20.27 -0.18 -6.96
C LEU A 37 -19.59 -0.41 -8.32
N ASP A 38 -20.24 -0.07 -9.45
CA ASP A 38 -19.67 -0.25 -10.80
C ASP A 38 -18.45 0.65 -11.05
N ILE A 39 -18.24 1.67 -10.21
CA ILE A 39 -17.06 2.53 -10.29
C ILE A 39 -15.77 1.81 -9.87
N PHE A 40 -15.91 0.67 -9.16
CA PHE A 40 -14.79 -0.13 -8.73
C PHE A 40 -14.33 -1.02 -9.87
N ASN A 41 -13.05 -0.88 -10.26
CA ASN A 41 -12.42 -1.82 -11.17
C ASN A 41 -12.02 -3.08 -10.40
N PHE A 42 -13.00 -3.92 -10.06
CA PHE A 42 -12.85 -5.09 -9.21
C PHE A 42 -12.34 -6.32 -9.97
N THR A 43 -11.32 -6.13 -10.82
CA THR A 43 -10.88 -7.18 -11.76
C THR A 43 -9.72 -8.01 -11.23
N ARG A 44 -8.69 -7.42 -10.62
CA ARG A 44 -7.54 -8.14 -10.02
C ARG A 44 -6.92 -7.37 -8.86
N ASN A 45 -6.45 -8.10 -7.84
CA ASN A 45 -5.66 -7.59 -6.73
C ASN A 45 -6.26 -6.33 -6.07
N THR A 46 -7.57 -6.33 -5.91
CA THR A 46 -8.32 -5.16 -5.45
C THR A 46 -8.88 -5.41 -4.06
N PHE A 47 -8.73 -4.40 -3.21
CA PHE A 47 -9.29 -4.32 -1.87
C PHE A 47 -10.27 -3.16 -1.83
N ILE A 48 -11.44 -3.36 -1.22
CA ILE A 48 -12.37 -2.27 -0.91
C ILE A 48 -12.64 -2.36 0.59
N LEU A 49 -12.35 -1.27 1.30
CA LEU A 49 -12.35 -1.19 2.76
C LEU A 49 -13.12 0.05 3.19
N GLY A 50 -13.90 -0.06 4.26
CA GLY A 50 -14.45 1.10 4.94
C GLY A 50 -15.89 0.91 5.38
N ASP A 51 -16.56 2.01 5.69
CA ASP A 51 -17.93 2.04 6.19
C ASP A 51 -18.90 2.08 5.00
N PHE A 52 -19.64 1.00 4.81
CA PHE A 52 -20.65 0.89 3.76
C PHE A 52 -22.05 1.27 4.23
N TYR A 53 -22.29 1.27 5.56
CA TYR A 53 -23.61 1.31 6.16
C TYR A 53 -24.64 0.37 5.48
N ALA A 54 -24.14 -0.75 4.96
CA ALA A 54 -24.89 -1.70 4.18
C ALA A 54 -25.36 -2.82 5.11
N ALA A 55 -26.63 -2.84 5.52
CA ALA A 55 -27.11 -3.85 6.47
C ALA A 55 -27.45 -5.15 5.74
N SER A 56 -26.92 -6.29 6.20
CA SER A 56 -27.29 -7.63 5.71
C SER A 56 -27.05 -8.71 6.78
N PRO A 57 -27.90 -9.76 6.84
CA PRO A 57 -27.64 -10.95 7.65
C PRO A 57 -26.30 -11.62 7.36
N ASN A 58 -25.77 -11.47 6.14
CA ASN A 58 -24.49 -12.03 5.74
C ASN A 58 -23.29 -11.50 6.55
N TRP A 59 -23.46 -10.37 7.25
CA TRP A 59 -22.43 -9.80 8.12
C TRP A 59 -23.01 -9.29 9.45
N GLY A 60 -24.01 -10.01 9.98
CA GLY A 60 -24.43 -9.86 11.38
C GLY A 60 -25.60 -8.91 11.64
N TYR A 61 -26.26 -8.38 10.61
CA TYR A 61 -27.50 -7.60 10.81
C TYR A 61 -28.73 -8.49 10.89
N LYS A 62 -29.74 -8.06 11.64
CA LYS A 62 -31.05 -8.76 11.68
C LYS A 62 -31.80 -8.66 10.36
N ASN A 63 -31.70 -7.51 9.69
CA ASN A 63 -32.44 -7.19 8.47
C ASN A 63 -31.48 -6.74 7.38
N ARG A 64 -31.91 -6.88 6.12
CA ARG A 64 -31.20 -6.37 4.96
C ARG A 64 -31.77 -5.04 4.50
N ASN A 65 -30.92 -4.04 4.26
CA ASN A 65 -31.30 -2.79 3.61
C ASN A 65 -30.93 -2.80 2.11
N GLN A 66 -31.31 -1.76 1.37
CA GLN A 66 -31.02 -1.65 -0.07
C GLN A 66 -29.51 -1.70 -0.36
N MET A 67 -28.69 -1.00 0.44
CA MET A 67 -27.23 -0.98 0.27
C MET A 67 -26.62 -2.37 0.53
N GLY A 68 -27.13 -3.10 1.52
CA GLY A 68 -26.72 -4.48 1.79
C GLY A 68 -27.11 -5.46 0.70
N GLN A 69 -28.23 -5.22 0.01
CA GLN A 69 -28.55 -5.96 -1.21
C GLN A 69 -27.55 -5.65 -2.32
N THR A 70 -27.26 -4.37 -2.57
CA THR A 70 -26.28 -3.93 -3.58
C THR A 70 -24.89 -4.51 -3.33
N VAL A 71 -24.39 -4.45 -2.09
CA VAL A 71 -23.10 -5.06 -1.73
C VAL A 71 -23.13 -6.58 -1.90
N LYS A 72 -24.21 -7.25 -1.46
CA LYS A 72 -24.33 -8.70 -1.63
C LYS A 72 -24.30 -9.14 -3.09
N ASP A 73 -24.99 -8.41 -3.97
CA ASP A 73 -25.04 -8.72 -5.40
C ASP A 73 -23.73 -8.38 -6.12
N PHE A 74 -22.94 -7.45 -5.58
CA PHE A 74 -21.61 -7.14 -6.10
C PHE A 74 -20.54 -8.14 -5.67
N THR A 75 -20.64 -8.70 -4.45
CA THR A 75 -19.53 -9.45 -3.87
C THR A 75 -19.57 -10.95 -4.08
N ASP A 76 -20.72 -11.55 -4.41
CA ASP A 76 -21.04 -13.00 -4.59
C ASP A 76 -20.44 -14.02 -3.60
N SER A 77 -19.18 -13.88 -3.15
CA SER A 77 -18.49 -14.63 -2.09
C SER A 77 -17.18 -13.97 -1.58
N ASN A 78 -16.96 -12.67 -1.84
CA ASN A 78 -15.66 -11.98 -1.66
C ASN A 78 -15.57 -11.06 -0.44
N THR A 79 -16.56 -11.12 0.45
CA THR A 79 -16.59 -10.35 1.69
C THR A 79 -15.82 -11.10 2.77
N MET A 80 -14.81 -10.46 3.37
CA MET A 80 -14.08 -11.00 4.52
C MET A 80 -14.83 -10.69 5.82
N TYR A 81 -15.85 -11.50 6.10
CA TYR A 81 -16.62 -11.45 7.34
C TYR A 81 -16.54 -12.80 8.06
N ASP A 82 -16.19 -12.75 9.34
CA ASP A 82 -16.27 -13.87 10.26
C ASP A 82 -17.32 -13.52 11.35
N PRO A 83 -18.35 -14.36 11.57
CA PRO A 83 -19.30 -14.13 12.67
C PRO A 83 -18.69 -14.24 14.07
N GLU A 84 -17.50 -14.80 14.22
CA GLU A 84 -16.75 -14.81 15.48
C GLU A 84 -16.00 -13.49 15.74
N ASP A 85 -15.80 -12.65 14.71
CA ASP A 85 -15.21 -11.32 14.86
C ASP A 85 -16.12 -10.42 15.74
N PRO A 86 -15.53 -9.55 16.57
CA PRO A 86 -16.30 -8.55 17.29
C PRO A 86 -16.96 -7.57 16.33
N ASN A 87 -18.10 -7.00 16.75
CA ASN A 87 -18.79 -6.00 15.95
C ASN A 87 -17.93 -4.75 15.70
N THR A 88 -17.92 -4.26 14.46
CA THR A 88 -17.03 -3.17 14.06
C THR A 88 -17.49 -1.80 14.55
N PHE A 89 -18.74 -1.63 14.97
CA PHE A 89 -19.24 -0.36 15.48
C PHE A 89 -20.12 -0.51 16.74
N ILE A 90 -19.86 0.37 17.71
CA ILE A 90 -20.62 0.54 18.95
C ILE A 90 -21.34 1.88 18.88
N HIS A 91 -22.66 1.82 18.71
CA HIS A 91 -23.49 3.02 18.74
C HIS A 91 -23.67 3.53 20.18
N CYS A 92 -23.92 4.83 20.35
CA CYS A 92 -24.14 5.44 21.67
C CYS A 92 -25.35 4.86 22.43
N SER A 93 -26.29 4.22 21.73
CA SER A 93 -27.40 3.46 22.32
C SER A 93 -26.98 2.11 22.92
N GLY A 94 -25.71 1.72 22.81
CA GLY A 94 -25.19 0.40 23.15
C GLY A 94 -25.44 -0.66 22.07
N SER A 95 -25.97 -0.27 20.91
CA SER A 95 -26.20 -1.21 19.80
C SER A 95 -24.89 -1.55 19.09
N LEU A 96 -24.64 -2.83 18.87
CA LEU A 96 -23.46 -3.36 18.17
C LEU A 96 -23.85 -3.74 16.74
N ILE A 97 -23.15 -3.20 15.75
CA ILE A 97 -23.41 -3.43 14.32
C ILE A 97 -22.10 -3.51 13.50
N ASN A 98 -22.19 -3.94 12.23
CA ASN A 98 -21.05 -4.14 11.32
C ASN A 98 -21.13 -3.30 10.05
N PRO A 99 -21.08 -1.96 10.15
CA PRO A 99 -21.15 -1.11 8.96
C PRO A 99 -19.85 -1.18 8.14
N ASP A 100 -18.74 -1.54 8.78
CA ASP A 100 -17.42 -1.64 8.16
C ASP A 100 -17.23 -3.00 7.48
N LEU A 101 -16.91 -2.99 6.19
CA LEU A 101 -16.71 -4.19 5.39
C LEU A 101 -15.36 -4.19 4.69
N THR A 102 -14.84 -5.39 4.50
CA THR A 102 -13.63 -5.66 3.72
C THR A 102 -13.98 -6.59 2.57
N LEU A 103 -13.82 -6.09 1.34
CA LEU A 103 -14.06 -6.84 0.11
C LEU A 103 -12.74 -7.05 -0.60
N VAL A 104 -12.47 -8.28 -1.02
CA VAL A 104 -11.19 -8.65 -1.63
C VAL A 104 -11.45 -9.50 -2.86
N THR A 105 -10.78 -9.21 -3.98
CA THR A 105 -10.92 -10.03 -5.19
C THR A 105 -10.53 -11.49 -4.92
N THR A 106 -11.33 -12.44 -5.42
CA THR A 106 -11.16 -13.91 -5.22
C THR A 106 -9.73 -14.40 -5.37
N ASN A 107 -8.96 -13.85 -6.31
CA ASN A 107 -7.62 -14.33 -6.63
C ASN A 107 -6.55 -14.06 -5.55
N ILE A 108 -6.86 -13.22 -4.56
CA ILE A 108 -5.95 -12.87 -3.45
C ILE A 108 -6.59 -13.05 -2.07
N VAL A 109 -7.87 -13.46 -1.97
CA VAL A 109 -8.55 -13.63 -0.68
C VAL A 109 -7.85 -14.64 0.22
N ASP A 110 -7.35 -15.75 -0.35
CA ASP A 110 -6.60 -16.79 0.37
C ASP A 110 -5.21 -16.33 0.86
N GLN A 111 -4.76 -15.14 0.43
CA GLN A 111 -3.51 -14.51 0.87
C GLN A 111 -3.78 -13.42 1.91
N CYS A 112 -5.02 -13.21 2.31
CA CYS A 112 -5.43 -12.14 3.20
C CYS A 112 -5.83 -12.69 4.57
N ILE A 113 -5.37 -12.01 5.62
CA ILE A 113 -5.76 -12.27 7.00
C ILE A 113 -6.37 -10.99 7.54
N LYS A 114 -7.63 -11.06 7.97
CA LYS A 114 -8.32 -9.96 8.64
C LYS A 114 -8.22 -10.15 10.15
N THR A 115 -7.88 -9.09 10.88
CA THR A 115 -7.80 -9.12 12.35
C THR A 115 -8.40 -7.84 12.95
N ASP A 116 -9.01 -7.93 14.14
CA ASP A 116 -9.40 -6.76 14.94
C ASP A 116 -8.19 -6.23 15.72
N ILE A 117 -7.93 -4.92 15.64
CA ILE A 117 -6.93 -4.23 16.49
C ILE A 117 -7.59 -3.72 17.78
N GLY A 118 -8.91 -3.58 17.80
CA GLY A 118 -9.68 -3.13 18.96
C GLY A 118 -10.27 -1.72 18.80
N ASP A 119 -10.78 -1.18 19.90
CA ASP A 119 -11.47 0.10 19.96
C ASP A 119 -10.49 1.28 20.15
N PRO A 120 -10.37 2.21 19.18
CA PRO A 120 -9.57 3.42 19.29
C PRO A 120 -10.25 4.55 20.08
N GLY A 121 -11.46 4.34 20.59
CA GLY A 121 -12.26 5.35 21.31
C GLY A 121 -13.17 6.19 20.42
N SER A 122 -13.46 5.75 19.19
CA SER A 122 -14.32 6.47 18.22
C SER A 122 -15.70 5.82 18.02
N GLY A 123 -15.97 4.70 18.69
CA GLY A 123 -17.13 3.86 18.45
C GLY A 123 -16.92 2.88 17.29
N HIS A 124 -16.09 3.19 16.29
CA HIS A 124 -15.65 2.24 15.27
C HIS A 124 -14.39 1.51 15.74
N ARG A 125 -14.36 0.19 15.61
CA ARG A 125 -13.17 -0.64 15.82
C ARG A 125 -12.24 -0.59 14.62
N ILE A 126 -10.95 -0.70 14.87
CA ILE A 126 -9.95 -0.76 13.80
C ILE A 126 -9.88 -2.19 13.27
N THR A 127 -10.26 -2.37 12.01
CA THR A 127 -10.00 -3.60 11.25
C THR A 127 -8.65 -3.50 10.55
N ASN A 128 -7.83 -4.54 10.70
CA ASN A 128 -6.58 -4.70 9.99
C ASN A 128 -6.71 -5.77 8.91
N LEU A 129 -6.14 -5.50 7.74
CA LEU A 129 -6.03 -6.46 6.65
C LEU A 129 -4.54 -6.67 6.34
N ILE A 130 -4.06 -7.87 6.64
CA ILE A 130 -2.70 -8.30 6.33
C ILE A 130 -2.74 -9.08 5.03
N VAL A 131 -1.88 -8.72 4.08
CA VAL A 131 -1.76 -9.41 2.79
C VAL A 131 -0.40 -10.08 2.72
N GLU A 132 -0.39 -11.40 2.73
CA GLU A 132 0.82 -12.19 2.59
C GLU A 132 1.23 -12.28 1.12
N LEU A 133 2.18 -11.44 0.72
CA LEU A 133 2.74 -11.49 -0.62
C LEU A 133 3.64 -12.71 -0.75
N LYS A 134 3.14 -13.75 -1.42
CA LYS A 134 4.00 -14.81 -1.95
C LYS A 134 4.87 -14.20 -3.05
N THR A 135 5.98 -13.60 -2.65
CA THR A 135 6.97 -13.09 -3.59
C THR A 135 7.37 -14.23 -4.53
N MET A 136 7.02 -14.11 -5.81
CA MET A 136 7.76 -14.80 -6.86
C MET A 136 9.15 -14.16 -6.85
N LEU A 137 10.04 -14.59 -5.97
CA LEU A 137 11.45 -14.27 -6.01
C LEU A 137 12.06 -14.93 -7.25
N LYS A 138 11.66 -14.50 -8.46
CA LYS A 138 12.62 -14.36 -9.53
C LYS A 138 13.25 -12.99 -9.33
N ARG A 139 14.13 -12.90 -8.32
CA ARG A 139 15.32 -12.11 -8.53
C ARG A 139 16.04 -12.81 -9.68
N ASP A 140 15.65 -12.48 -10.91
CA ASP A 140 16.64 -12.44 -11.95
C ASP A 140 17.62 -11.40 -11.43
N SER A 141 18.64 -11.88 -10.71
CA SER A 141 19.78 -11.05 -10.42
C SER A 141 20.25 -10.68 -11.82
N ILE A 142 19.87 -9.50 -12.31
CA ILE A 142 20.61 -8.85 -13.36
C ILE A 142 21.95 -8.63 -12.68
N LYS A 143 22.81 -9.64 -12.76
CA LYS A 143 24.23 -9.49 -12.56
C LYS A 143 24.59 -8.57 -13.72
N ILE A 144 24.52 -7.27 -13.47
CA ILE A 144 25.21 -6.29 -14.30
C ILE A 144 26.67 -6.70 -14.14
N LYS A 145 27.12 -7.60 -15.00
CA LYS A 145 28.53 -7.85 -15.18
C LYS A 145 29.02 -6.55 -15.81
N TRP A 146 29.73 -5.76 -15.02
CA TRP A 146 30.61 -4.73 -15.57
C TRP A 146 31.62 -5.43 -16.48
N THR A 147 31.27 -5.63 -17.74
CA THR A 147 32.19 -6.13 -18.75
C THR A 147 33.09 -4.97 -19.13
N PHE A 148 34.35 -5.02 -18.68
CA PHE A 148 35.41 -4.08 -19.05
C PHE A 148 35.56 -3.93 -20.58
N GLU A 149 35.11 -4.93 -21.34
CA GLU A 149 35.17 -5.00 -22.80
C GLU A 149 34.32 -3.93 -23.51
N ASN A 150 33.24 -3.45 -22.89
CA ASN A 150 32.37 -2.41 -23.48
C ASN A 150 32.74 -0.99 -23.05
N THR A 151 33.74 -0.84 -22.18
CA THR A 151 34.18 0.48 -21.73
C THR A 151 35.12 1.09 -22.76
N LYS A 152 34.73 2.23 -23.34
CA LYS A 152 35.56 2.98 -24.29
C LYS A 152 36.64 3.77 -23.55
N TRP A 153 37.57 3.06 -22.89
CA TRP A 153 38.62 3.65 -22.05
C TRP A 153 39.41 4.75 -22.73
N LYS A 154 39.70 4.59 -24.03
CA LYS A 154 40.37 5.62 -24.81
C LYS A 154 39.63 6.94 -24.82
N ILE A 155 38.30 6.93 -25.00
CA ILE A 155 37.48 8.16 -24.97
C ILE A 155 37.52 8.82 -23.59
N PHE A 156 37.46 8.01 -22.53
CA PHE A 156 37.54 8.51 -21.16
C PHE A 156 38.92 9.11 -20.85
N THR A 157 40.00 8.43 -21.25
CA THR A 157 41.37 8.91 -21.09
C THR A 157 41.60 10.20 -21.88
N ASP A 158 41.21 10.23 -23.17
CA ASP A 158 41.33 11.42 -24.02
C ASP A 158 40.54 12.60 -23.43
N PHE A 159 39.34 12.34 -22.89
CA PHE A 159 38.55 13.36 -22.17
C PHE A 159 39.27 13.89 -20.93
N MET A 160 39.73 13.00 -20.04
CA MET A 160 40.42 13.40 -18.81
C MET A 160 41.70 14.17 -19.09
N GLU A 161 42.52 13.72 -20.05
CA GLU A 161 43.75 14.40 -20.43
C GLU A 161 43.50 15.79 -21.02
N ASN A 162 42.41 15.98 -21.77
CA ASN A 162 42.03 17.29 -22.29
C ASN A 162 41.45 18.20 -21.20
N SER A 163 40.61 17.68 -20.31
CA SER A 163 40.06 18.47 -19.19
C SER A 163 41.11 18.85 -18.15
N VAL A 164 42.12 18.01 -17.90
CA VAL A 164 43.22 18.31 -16.97
C VAL A 164 44.13 19.42 -17.52
N LYS A 165 44.31 19.51 -18.84
CA LYS A 165 45.07 20.61 -19.48
C LYS A 165 44.39 21.98 -19.34
N GLU A 166 43.08 22.00 -19.10
CA GLU A 166 42.31 23.23 -18.90
C GLU A 166 42.24 23.67 -17.44
N ILE A 167 42.82 22.91 -16.49
CA ILE A 167 42.90 23.33 -15.09
C ILE A 167 43.89 24.49 -15.01
N PRO A 168 43.46 25.73 -14.68
CA PRO A 168 44.37 26.84 -14.52
C PRO A 168 45.30 26.54 -13.35
N ASN A 169 46.61 26.75 -13.53
CA ASN A 169 47.65 26.57 -12.51
C ASN A 169 47.56 27.59 -11.35
N ASN A 170 46.40 28.17 -11.11
CA ASN A 170 46.18 29.19 -10.09
C ASN A 170 45.83 28.52 -8.75
N PHE A 171 46.71 27.66 -8.27
CA PHE A 171 46.71 27.24 -6.86
C PHE A 171 47.61 28.18 -6.06
N THR A 172 47.19 29.44 -5.94
CA THR A 172 47.59 30.28 -4.81
C THR A 172 46.46 30.24 -3.78
N HIS A 173 46.80 29.70 -2.61
CA HIS A 173 46.00 29.58 -1.37
C HIS A 173 44.98 28.44 -1.24
N TYR A 174 45.48 27.27 -0.81
CA TYR A 174 44.86 26.49 0.26
C TYR A 174 45.95 25.88 1.17
N HIS A 175 46.55 26.72 2.00
CA HIS A 175 47.09 26.23 3.28
C HIS A 175 45.88 26.07 4.19
N GLU A 176 45.30 24.87 4.22
CA GLU A 176 44.54 24.28 5.34
C GLU A 176 43.69 23.13 4.80
N THR A 177 44.26 21.91 4.80
CA THR A 177 43.55 20.61 4.97
C THR A 177 44.54 19.44 4.90
N ALA A 178 45.77 19.64 5.38
CA ALA A 178 46.73 18.55 5.62
C ALA A 178 46.44 17.75 6.92
N ALA A 179 45.20 17.78 7.43
CA ALA A 179 44.84 17.20 8.72
C ALA A 179 43.96 15.94 8.65
N CYS A 180 43.60 15.41 7.47
CA CYS A 180 42.66 14.27 7.41
C CYS A 180 43.14 12.98 6.73
N PHE A 181 44.39 12.89 6.25
CA PHE A 181 44.86 11.65 5.60
C PHE A 181 45.87 10.80 6.40
N HIS A 182 46.18 11.17 7.65
CA HIS A 182 47.11 10.39 8.48
C HIS A 182 46.47 9.42 9.50
N ALA A 183 45.14 9.29 9.54
CA ALA A 183 44.45 8.46 10.53
C ALA A 183 43.92 7.10 10.04
N LEU A 184 44.27 6.64 8.83
CA LEU A 184 43.78 5.34 8.29
C LEU A 184 44.89 4.39 7.78
N ARG A 185 46.11 4.52 8.29
CA ARG A 185 47.17 3.49 8.16
C ARG A 185 47.75 3.07 9.51
N SER A 186 46.86 2.75 10.45
CA SER A 186 47.22 2.08 11.69
C SER A 186 46.00 1.31 12.20
N THR A 187 45.71 0.17 11.56
CA THR A 187 44.94 -0.96 12.13
C THR A 187 44.69 -1.97 11.01
N LYS A 188 45.72 -2.78 10.72
CA LYS A 188 45.59 -4.20 10.28
C LYS A 188 46.98 -4.78 10.04
N GLN A 189 47.67 -5.06 11.14
CA GLN A 189 48.68 -6.10 11.23
C GLN A 189 48.75 -6.51 12.70
N ASN A 190 47.94 -7.52 13.05
CA ASN A 190 48.14 -8.50 14.13
C ASN A 190 46.85 -9.27 14.38
N ARG A 191 46.64 -10.32 13.59
CA ARG A 191 46.27 -11.68 14.00
C ARG A 191 46.11 -12.55 12.76
#